data_AF-A0A523PFI3-F1
#
_entry.id   AF-A0A523PFI3-F1
#
_cell.length_a   1.000
_cell.length_b   1.000
_cell.length_c   1.000
_cell.angle_alpha   90.00
_cell.angle_beta   90.00
_cell.angle_gamma   90.00
#
_symmetry.space_group_name_H-M   'P 1'
#
loop_
_entity.id
_entity.type
_entity.pdbx_description
1 polymer ?
#
loop_
_entity_poly.entity_id
_entity_poly.type
_entity_poly.pdbx_seq_one_letter_code
_entity_poly.pdbx_strand_id
1 'polypeptide(L)'
;MSSTEQLYRSWMTEGSYFSQMIDCGNSRNRWVEIALGYLPFDILDEHKEGLVFIALGECDACRLAPQYREREIIFLSDRIFPNSGVSEADQSARYFIFAVLHEVVHAIQRHKSPRFDRLTAEENQAQETEADQLAYDWFNQHVRNSDHQFLLPLEPSEIEEAMKRSHRLRDELERVQKSWYESGQANGA
;
A
#
# COMPACT_ATOMS: atom_id res chain seq x y z
N MET A 1 -23.15 -2.39 20.04
CA MET A 1 -21.97 -1.96 19.28
C MET A 1 -22.46 -1.30 18.01
N SER A 2 -21.93 -0.14 17.65
CA SER A 2 -22.32 0.55 16.41
C SER A 2 -21.78 -0.18 15.18
N SER A 3 -22.37 0.07 14.00
CA SER A 3 -21.83 -0.43 12.72
C SER A 3 -20.36 -0.02 12.52
N THR A 4 -19.99 1.18 13.00
CA THR A 4 -18.63 1.70 12.99
C THR A 4 -17.66 0.87 13.83
N GLU A 5 -18.06 0.43 15.02
CA GLU A 5 -17.23 -0.42 15.88
C GLU A 5 -17.04 -1.83 15.32
N GLN A 6 -17.96 -2.29 14.47
CA GLN A 6 -17.83 -3.59 13.78
C GLN A 6 -16.90 -3.50 12.58
N LEU A 7 -16.88 -2.37 11.86
CA LEU A 7 -16.00 -2.15 10.72
C LEU A 7 -14.53 -2.19 11.11
N TYR A 8 -14.17 -1.48 12.19
CA TYR A 8 -12.79 -1.35 12.67
C TYR A 8 -12.37 -2.43 13.67
N ARG A 9 -12.97 -3.63 13.59
CA ARG A 9 -12.49 -4.76 14.38
C ARG A 9 -11.12 -5.20 13.87
N SER A 10 -10.19 -5.34 14.81
CA SER A 10 -8.80 -5.68 14.49
C SER A 10 -8.68 -6.93 13.61
N TRP A 11 -7.64 -6.94 12.77
CA TRP A 11 -7.29 -8.09 11.93
C TRP A 11 -7.03 -9.37 12.76
N MET A 12 -6.65 -9.24 14.03
CA MET A 12 -6.44 -10.39 14.93
C MET A 12 -7.75 -11.09 15.33
N THR A 13 -8.91 -10.44 15.13
CA THR A 13 -10.21 -11.04 15.42
C THR A 13 -10.68 -11.85 14.24
N GLU A 14 -10.75 -13.18 14.39
CA GLU A 14 -11.23 -14.07 13.34
C GLU A 14 -12.62 -13.64 12.83
N GLY A 15 -12.75 -13.57 11.50
CA GLY A 15 -13.98 -13.17 10.84
C GLY A 15 -14.23 -11.65 10.82
N SER A 16 -13.33 -10.82 11.37
CA SER A 16 -13.39 -9.37 11.15
C SER A 16 -13.12 -9.02 9.69
N TYR A 17 -13.60 -7.85 9.24
CA TYR A 17 -13.31 -7.35 7.90
C TYR A 17 -11.80 -7.32 7.63
N PHE A 18 -11.01 -6.74 8.53
CA PHE A 18 -9.57 -6.68 8.36
C PHE A 18 -8.90 -8.07 8.33
N SER A 19 -9.40 -9.06 9.10
CA SER A 19 -8.87 -10.43 9.04
C SER A 19 -9.12 -11.11 7.69
N GLN A 20 -10.18 -10.72 6.98
CA GLN A 20 -10.53 -11.27 5.66
C GLN A 20 -9.91 -10.49 4.49
N MET A 21 -9.44 -9.27 4.74
CA MET A 21 -8.89 -8.37 3.72
C MET A 21 -7.37 -8.33 3.69
N ILE A 22 -6.68 -8.70 4.78
CA ILE A 22 -5.24 -8.44 4.92
C ILE A 22 -4.47 -9.75 5.16
N ASP A 23 -3.63 -10.13 4.20
CA ASP A 23 -2.72 -11.26 4.29
C ASP A 23 -1.27 -10.83 3.96
N CYS A 24 -0.71 -10.03 4.87
CA CYS A 24 0.63 -9.48 4.76
C CYS A 24 1.61 -10.06 5.79
N GLY A 25 1.16 -10.91 6.72
CA GLY A 25 1.93 -11.40 7.86
C GLY A 25 1.70 -10.60 9.14
N ASN A 26 1.91 -11.23 10.31
CA ASN A 26 1.45 -10.69 11.60
C ASN A 26 1.96 -9.27 11.93
N SER A 27 3.24 -8.98 11.66
CA SER A 27 3.84 -7.66 11.94
C SER A 27 3.40 -6.59 10.94
N ARG A 28 3.08 -7.00 9.72
CA ARG A 28 2.75 -6.12 8.58
C ARG A 28 1.27 -5.85 8.46
N ASN A 29 0.42 -6.80 8.84
CA ASN A 29 -1.04 -6.66 8.87
C ASN A 29 -1.46 -5.43 9.67
N ARG A 30 -0.76 -5.17 10.78
CA ARG A 30 -1.02 -3.99 11.61
C ARG A 30 -0.80 -2.68 10.87
N TRP A 31 0.22 -2.59 10.02
CA TRP A 31 0.47 -1.38 9.23
C TRP A 31 -0.60 -1.15 8.16
N VAL A 32 -1.06 -2.22 7.49
CA VAL A 32 -2.18 -2.11 6.55
C VAL A 32 -3.47 -1.70 7.27
N GLU A 33 -3.75 -2.28 8.43
CA GLU A 33 -4.89 -1.88 9.28
C GLU A 33 -4.82 -0.40 9.65
N ILE A 34 -3.65 0.10 10.06
CA ILE A 34 -3.44 1.53 10.36
C ILE A 34 -3.74 2.36 9.11
N ALA A 35 -3.18 2.00 7.95
CA ALA A 35 -3.38 2.75 6.71
C ALA A 35 -4.86 2.81 6.29
N LEU A 36 -5.60 1.70 6.43
CA LEU A 36 -7.05 1.69 6.17
C LEU A 36 -7.84 2.57 7.14
N GLY A 37 -7.32 2.85 8.33
CA GLY A 37 -7.89 3.83 9.27
C GLY A 37 -7.83 5.28 8.78
N TYR A 38 -7.02 5.58 7.76
CA TYR A 38 -6.96 6.90 7.13
C TYR A 38 -8.04 7.12 6.07
N LEU A 39 -8.74 6.06 5.64
CA LEU A 39 -9.86 6.20 4.72
C LEU A 39 -11.07 6.84 5.42
N PRO A 40 -11.84 7.68 4.72
CA PRO A 40 -13.17 8.05 5.16
C PRO A 40 -14.03 6.81 5.42
N PHE A 41 -14.86 6.86 6.47
CA PHE A 41 -15.64 5.71 6.91
C PHE A 41 -16.55 5.15 5.81
N ASP A 42 -17.23 6.04 5.09
CA ASP A 42 -18.13 5.73 3.99
C ASP A 42 -17.40 5.02 2.84
N ILE A 43 -16.21 5.49 2.48
CA ILE A 43 -15.37 4.87 1.45
C ILE A 43 -14.94 3.46 1.88
N LEU A 44 -14.47 3.28 3.11
CA LEU A 44 -14.09 1.95 3.58
C LEU A 44 -15.30 1.01 3.66
N ASP A 45 -16.44 1.49 4.17
CA ASP A 45 -17.65 0.66 4.31
C ASP A 45 -18.17 0.17 2.97
N GLU A 46 -18.13 1.02 1.94
CA GLU A 46 -18.55 0.70 0.57
C GLU A 46 -17.63 -0.34 -0.11
N HIS A 47 -16.31 -0.21 0.06
CA HIS A 47 -15.35 -0.97 -0.75
C HIS A 47 -14.67 -2.14 -0.05
N LYS A 48 -14.77 -2.27 1.28
CA LYS A 48 -14.08 -3.30 2.08
C LYS A 48 -14.21 -4.74 1.54
N GLU A 49 -15.37 -5.12 1.02
CA GLU A 49 -15.61 -6.50 0.57
C GLU A 49 -14.95 -6.80 -0.79
N GLY A 50 -14.58 -5.75 -1.52
CA GLY A 50 -13.95 -5.83 -2.84
C GLY A 50 -12.43 -5.71 -2.82
N LEU A 51 -11.78 -5.50 -1.66
CA LEU A 51 -10.33 -5.30 -1.56
C LEU A 51 -9.65 -6.46 -0.83
N VAL A 52 -8.43 -6.79 -1.26
CA VAL A 52 -7.51 -7.66 -0.51
C VAL A 52 -6.07 -7.17 -0.64
N PHE A 53 -5.32 -7.23 0.45
CA PHE A 53 -3.92 -6.81 0.54
C PHE A 53 -3.02 -8.00 0.78
N ILE A 54 -1.96 -8.11 -0.02
CA ILE A 54 -1.04 -9.25 0.01
C ILE A 54 0.41 -8.73 -0.03
N ALA A 55 1.24 -9.11 0.95
CA ALA A 55 2.65 -8.72 0.96
C ALA A 55 3.55 -9.79 0.30
N LEU A 56 4.39 -9.40 -0.65
CA LEU A 56 5.07 -10.36 -1.53
C LEU A 56 6.09 -11.29 -0.86
N GLY A 57 6.72 -10.90 0.25
CA GLY A 57 7.79 -11.70 0.86
C GLY A 57 7.42 -12.49 2.12
N GLU A 58 6.22 -12.31 2.68
CA GLU A 58 5.79 -13.05 3.89
C GLU A 58 4.65 -14.03 3.64
N CYS A 59 3.97 -13.95 2.49
CA CYS A 59 2.89 -14.87 2.15
C CYS A 59 3.14 -15.55 0.80
N ASP A 60 2.51 -16.70 0.59
CA ASP A 60 2.49 -17.37 -0.72
C ASP A 60 1.53 -16.63 -1.66
N ALA A 61 1.85 -15.38 -1.99
CA ALA A 61 0.99 -14.46 -2.74
C ALA A 61 0.38 -15.10 -4.00
N CYS A 62 1.19 -15.83 -4.77
CA CYS A 62 0.74 -16.54 -5.97
C CYS A 62 -0.25 -17.69 -5.68
N ARG A 63 -0.11 -18.38 -4.53
CA ARG A 63 -1.00 -19.46 -4.11
C ARG A 63 -2.32 -18.93 -3.56
N LEU A 64 -2.29 -17.76 -2.96
CA LEU A 64 -3.44 -17.12 -2.31
C LEU A 64 -4.30 -16.32 -3.29
N ALA A 65 -3.69 -15.65 -4.29
CA ALA A 65 -4.42 -14.81 -5.24
C ALA A 65 -5.64 -15.49 -5.91
N PRO A 66 -5.61 -16.79 -6.29
CA PRO A 66 -6.79 -17.47 -6.84
C PRO A 66 -8.02 -17.51 -5.91
N GLN A 67 -7.82 -17.39 -4.59
CA GLN A 67 -8.89 -17.42 -3.60
C GLN A 67 -9.65 -16.07 -3.53
N TYR A 68 -9.06 -15.01 -4.07
CA TYR A 68 -9.60 -13.64 -4.02
C TYR A 68 -9.97 -13.10 -5.40
N ARG A 69 -10.24 -13.96 -6.38
CA ARG A 69 -10.48 -13.56 -7.80
C ARG A 69 -11.62 -12.56 -8.01
N GLU A 70 -12.58 -12.52 -7.10
CA GLU A 70 -13.72 -11.59 -7.16
C GLU A 70 -13.41 -10.24 -6.47
N ARG A 71 -12.18 -10.06 -5.98
CA ARG A 71 -11.70 -8.86 -5.29
C ARG A 71 -10.51 -8.26 -6.05
N GLU A 72 -10.34 -6.96 -5.90
CA GLU A 72 -9.12 -6.27 -6.32
C GLU A 72 -7.98 -6.61 -5.37
N ILE A 73 -6.92 -7.19 -5.94
CA ILE A 73 -5.74 -7.63 -5.19
C ILE A 73 -4.67 -6.54 -5.25
N ILE A 74 -4.38 -5.96 -4.09
CA ILE A 74 -3.33 -4.96 -3.91
C ILE A 74 -2.08 -5.66 -3.39
N PHE A 75 -1.06 -5.75 -4.23
CA PHE A 75 0.23 -6.32 -3.85
C PHE A 75 1.14 -5.25 -3.24
N LEU A 76 1.53 -5.45 -1.98
CA LEU A 76 2.43 -4.56 -1.27
C LEU A 76 3.86 -5.11 -1.34
N SER A 77 4.77 -4.27 -1.81
CA SER A 77 6.20 -4.59 -1.81
C SER A 77 6.74 -4.59 -0.38
N ASP A 78 7.53 -5.60 -0.03
CA ASP A 78 8.25 -5.67 1.24
C ASP A 78 9.07 -4.42 1.57
N ARG A 79 9.51 -3.69 0.54
CA ARG A 79 10.39 -2.53 0.67
C ARG A 79 9.69 -1.27 1.13
N ILE A 80 8.36 -1.19 0.99
CA ILE A 80 7.60 -0.03 1.42
C ILE A 80 7.17 -0.14 2.88
N PHE A 81 7.25 -1.34 3.48
CA PHE A 81 6.88 -1.52 4.89
C PHE A 81 7.82 -0.73 5.81
N PRO A 82 7.29 -0.06 6.84
CA PRO A 82 8.11 0.68 7.78
C PRO A 82 9.01 -0.23 8.61
N ASN A 83 10.14 0.30 9.07
CA ASN A 83 11.03 -0.44 9.96
C ASN A 83 10.35 -0.75 11.29
N SER A 84 10.81 -1.80 11.98
CA SER A 84 10.27 -2.14 13.30
C SER A 84 10.50 -1.01 14.31
N GLY A 85 9.47 -0.71 15.11
CA GLY A 85 9.54 0.26 16.22
C GLY A 85 9.38 1.73 15.82
N VAL A 86 9.06 2.04 14.55
CA VAL A 86 8.75 3.41 14.14
C VAL A 86 7.30 3.79 14.49
N SER A 87 7.06 5.09 14.68
CA SER A 87 5.73 5.65 14.88
C SER A 87 5.10 6.11 13.58
N GLU A 88 3.80 6.40 13.57
CA GLU A 88 3.08 6.96 12.42
C GLU A 88 3.61 8.32 11.95
N ALA A 89 4.35 9.04 12.81
CA ALA A 89 5.01 10.29 12.44
C ALA A 89 6.33 10.10 11.67
N ASP A 90 6.88 8.88 11.64
CA ASP A 90 8.10 8.56 10.88
C ASP A 90 7.85 8.63 9.37
N GLN A 91 8.83 9.15 8.61
CA GLN A 91 8.71 9.31 7.16
C GLN A 91 8.41 7.98 6.43
N SER A 92 8.95 6.86 6.90
CA SER A 92 8.69 5.55 6.30
C SER A 92 7.26 5.08 6.54
N ALA A 93 6.70 5.33 7.73
CA ALA A 93 5.30 5.04 8.05
C ALA A 93 4.35 5.92 7.24
N ARG A 94 4.64 7.23 7.18
CA ARG A 94 3.84 8.19 6.39
C ARG A 94 3.80 7.81 4.91
N TYR A 95 4.96 7.49 4.33
CA TYR A 95 5.02 7.04 2.94
C TYR A 95 4.28 5.72 2.73
N PHE A 96 4.41 4.75 3.64
CA PHE A 96 3.67 3.50 3.55
C PHE A 96 2.16 3.73 3.53
N ILE A 97 1.65 4.54 4.45
CA ILE A 97 0.22 4.87 4.53
C ILE A 97 -0.23 5.53 3.24
N PHE A 98 0.51 6.53 2.75
CA PHE A 98 0.22 7.17 1.46
C PHE A 98 0.17 6.15 0.31
N ALA A 99 1.17 5.27 0.20
CA ALA A 99 1.23 4.28 -0.87
C ALA A 99 0.04 3.32 -0.83
N VAL A 100 -0.36 2.86 0.37
CA VAL A 100 -1.56 2.03 0.52
C VAL A 100 -2.82 2.78 0.08
N LEU A 101 -2.99 4.04 0.48
CA LEU A 101 -4.14 4.86 0.08
C LEU A 101 -4.17 5.09 -1.44
N HIS A 102 -3.01 5.38 -2.05
CA HIS A 102 -2.86 5.55 -3.49
C HIS A 102 -3.29 4.30 -4.27
N GLU A 103 -2.82 3.11 -3.87
CA GLU A 103 -3.24 1.85 -4.51
C GLU A 103 -4.73 1.55 -4.29
N VAL A 104 -5.28 1.92 -3.13
CA VAL A 104 -6.73 1.84 -2.88
C VAL A 104 -7.51 2.73 -3.85
N VAL A 105 -7.02 3.94 -4.16
CA VAL A 105 -7.66 4.79 -5.17
C VAL A 105 -7.65 4.09 -6.52
N HIS A 106 -6.52 3.53 -6.96
CA HIS A 106 -6.46 2.78 -8.21
C HIS A 106 -7.49 1.64 -8.27
N ALA A 107 -7.62 0.88 -7.18
CA ALA A 107 -8.58 -0.21 -7.09
C ALA A 107 -10.05 0.27 -7.14
N ILE A 108 -10.39 1.30 -6.35
CA ILE A 108 -11.76 1.83 -6.26
C ILE A 108 -12.19 2.50 -7.57
N GLN A 109 -11.30 3.32 -8.16
CA GLN A 109 -11.55 3.99 -9.44
C GLN A 109 -11.41 3.06 -10.64
N ARG A 110 -10.98 1.81 -10.43
CA ARG A 110 -10.71 0.81 -11.48
C ARG A 110 -9.78 1.38 -12.55
N HIS A 111 -8.73 2.07 -12.10
CA HIS A 111 -7.70 2.58 -12.97
C HIS A 111 -7.09 1.44 -13.79
N LYS A 112 -6.82 1.74 -15.06
CA LYS A 112 -6.27 0.78 -16.01
C LYS A 112 -4.78 0.64 -15.83
N SER A 113 -4.26 -0.55 -16.13
CA SER A 113 -2.84 -0.82 -16.06
C SER A 113 -2.14 -0.32 -17.33
N PRO A 114 -1.12 0.54 -17.24
CA PRO A 114 -0.37 0.97 -18.43
C PRO A 114 0.31 -0.22 -19.14
N ARG A 115 0.57 -1.32 -18.43
CA ARG A 115 1.21 -2.52 -19.00
C ARG A 115 0.27 -3.36 -19.87
N PHE A 116 -1.03 -3.34 -19.58
CA PHE A 116 -2.01 -4.22 -20.22
C PHE A 116 -3.00 -3.47 -21.10
N ASP A 117 -3.35 -2.23 -20.73
CA ASP A 117 -4.47 -1.49 -21.32
C ASP A 117 -4.07 -0.46 -22.38
N ARG A 118 -2.77 -0.39 -22.74
CA ARG A 118 -2.23 0.51 -23.78
C ARG A 118 -2.68 1.97 -23.63
N LEU A 119 -2.49 2.51 -22.43
CA LEU A 119 -2.78 3.91 -22.13
C LEU A 119 -1.81 4.86 -22.84
N THR A 120 -2.28 6.06 -23.19
CA THR A 120 -1.37 7.16 -23.53
C THR A 120 -0.63 7.66 -22.28
N ALA A 121 0.43 8.44 -22.49
CA ALA A 121 1.17 9.06 -21.39
C ALA A 121 0.28 10.02 -20.59
N GLU A 122 -0.59 10.76 -21.27
CA GLU A 122 -1.53 11.71 -20.67
C GLU A 122 -2.61 11.00 -19.84
N GLU A 123 -3.17 9.90 -20.36
CA GLU A 123 -4.16 9.09 -19.64
C GLU A 123 -3.56 8.47 -18.38
N ASN A 124 -2.35 7.91 -18.49
CA ASN A 124 -1.66 7.36 -17.33
C ASN A 124 -1.42 8.47 -16.30
N GLN A 125 -0.87 9.61 -16.72
CA GLN A 125 -0.59 10.73 -15.81
C GLN A 125 -1.85 11.26 -15.12
N ALA A 126 -2.99 11.28 -15.81
CA ALA A 126 -4.27 11.69 -15.20
C ALA A 126 -4.69 10.75 -14.07
N GLN A 127 -4.63 9.43 -14.27
CA GLN A 127 -4.95 8.44 -13.24
C GLN A 127 -4.01 8.55 -12.02
N GLU A 128 -2.70 8.71 -12.26
CA GLU A 128 -1.71 8.89 -11.18
C GLU A 128 -1.98 10.18 -10.39
N THR A 129 -2.33 11.26 -11.08
CA THR A 129 -2.62 12.56 -10.44
C THR A 129 -3.88 12.48 -9.58
N GLU A 130 -4.92 11.78 -10.07
CA GLU A 130 -6.15 11.52 -9.30
C GLU A 130 -5.87 10.65 -8.08
N ALA A 131 -5.09 9.58 -8.24
CA ALA A 131 -4.69 8.68 -7.15
C ALA A 131 -3.91 9.43 -6.06
N ASP A 132 -2.91 10.23 -6.46
CA ASP A 132 -2.14 11.05 -5.54
C ASP A 132 -3.04 12.04 -4.80
N GLN A 133 -3.88 12.79 -5.52
CA GLN A 133 -4.71 13.83 -4.93
C GLN A 133 -5.67 13.27 -3.88
N LEU A 134 -6.38 12.18 -4.20
CA LEU A 134 -7.31 11.54 -3.26
C LEU A 134 -6.57 10.94 -2.06
N ALA A 135 -5.41 10.30 -2.27
CA ALA A 135 -4.59 9.78 -1.18
C ALA A 135 -4.11 10.90 -0.23
N TYR A 136 -3.68 12.05 -0.77
CA TYR A 136 -3.33 13.22 0.03
C TYR A 136 -4.51 13.75 0.82
N ASP A 137 -5.67 13.88 0.17
CA ASP A 137 -6.85 14.46 0.79
C ASP A 137 -7.32 13.59 1.96
N TRP A 138 -7.40 12.27 1.77
CA TRP A 138 -7.75 11.33 2.85
C TRP A 138 -6.73 11.36 3.98
N PHE A 139 -5.44 11.31 3.66
CA PHE A 139 -4.40 11.37 4.68
C PHE A 139 -4.52 12.65 5.51
N ASN A 140 -4.54 13.80 4.84
CA ASN A 140 -4.53 15.10 5.48
C ASN A 140 -5.84 15.42 6.19
N GLN A 141 -6.96 14.88 5.73
CA GLN A 141 -8.23 14.95 6.43
C GLN A 141 -8.19 14.13 7.72
N HIS A 142 -7.67 12.90 7.68
CA HIS A 142 -7.50 12.08 8.88
C HIS A 142 -6.61 12.80 9.91
N VAL A 143 -5.46 13.31 9.49
CA VAL A 143 -4.55 14.06 10.38
C VAL A 143 -5.24 15.25 11.02
N ARG A 144 -5.94 16.08 10.21
CA ARG A 144 -6.67 17.25 10.70
C ARG A 144 -7.77 16.91 11.71
N ASN A 145 -8.37 15.73 11.58
CA ASN A 145 -9.41 15.24 12.48
C ASN A 145 -8.87 14.45 13.67
N SER A 146 -7.58 14.13 13.68
CA SER A 146 -6.91 13.42 14.76
C SER A 146 -6.43 14.40 15.84
N ASP A 147 -6.52 14.00 17.11
CA ASP A 147 -5.92 14.75 18.23
C ASP A 147 -4.39 14.55 18.33
N HIS A 148 -3.76 13.95 17.31
CA HIS A 148 -2.37 13.51 17.38
C HIS A 148 -1.39 14.65 17.05
N GLN A 149 -0.98 15.39 18.10
CA GLN A 149 -0.18 16.62 18.00
C GLN A 149 1.11 16.53 17.15
N PHE A 150 1.71 15.34 17.04
CA PHE A 150 2.98 15.14 16.31
C PHE A 150 2.81 14.59 14.90
N LEU A 151 1.59 14.24 14.49
CA LEU A 151 1.31 13.79 13.14
C LEU A 151 0.96 15.02 12.29
N LEU A 152 1.83 15.36 11.35
CA LEU A 152 1.65 16.53 10.48
C LEU A 152 0.94 16.13 9.17
N PRO A 153 0.24 17.06 8.49
CA PRO A 153 -0.18 16.85 7.12
C PRO A 153 1.02 16.43 6.24
N LEU A 154 0.76 15.58 5.24
CA LEU A 154 1.72 15.24 4.20
C LEU A 154 1.93 16.40 3.25
N GLU A 155 3.20 16.71 3.01
CA GLU A 155 3.63 17.63 1.97
C GLU A 155 4.04 16.89 0.69
N PRO A 156 3.78 17.44 -0.51
CA PRO A 156 4.14 16.79 -1.78
C PRO A 156 5.60 16.38 -1.90
N SER A 157 6.52 17.17 -1.32
CA SER A 157 7.95 16.89 -1.35
C SER A 157 8.35 15.64 -0.56
N GLU A 158 7.62 15.29 0.51
CA GLU A 158 7.92 14.09 1.31
C GLU A 158 7.74 12.81 0.49
N ILE A 159 6.69 12.75 -0.33
CA ILE A 159 6.37 11.61 -1.19
C ILE A 159 7.35 11.55 -2.36
N GLU A 160 7.65 12.69 -2.99
CA GLU A 160 8.62 12.73 -4.09
C GLU A 160 10.00 12.20 -3.64
N GLU A 161 10.44 12.57 -2.44
CA GLU A 161 11.68 12.06 -1.85
C GLU A 161 11.62 10.56 -1.55
N ALA A 162 10.51 10.08 -1.00
CA ALA A 162 10.30 8.67 -0.69
C ALA A 162 10.23 7.81 -1.96
N MET A 163 9.53 8.28 -3.01
CA MET A 163 9.51 7.63 -4.33
C MET A 163 10.91 7.58 -4.93
N LYS A 164 11.65 8.70 -4.94
CA LYS A 164 13.06 8.73 -5.41
C LYS A 164 13.93 7.75 -4.64
N ARG A 165 13.73 7.59 -3.34
CA ARG A 165 14.45 6.59 -2.53
C ARG A 165 14.09 5.16 -2.94
N SER A 166 12.80 4.87 -3.12
CA SER A 166 12.32 3.55 -3.57
C SER A 166 12.85 3.19 -4.97
N HIS A 167 12.88 4.14 -5.91
CA HIS A 167 13.47 3.96 -7.23
C HIS A 167 14.97 3.68 -7.16
N ARG A 168 15.74 4.46 -6.39
CA ARG A 168 17.18 4.22 -6.22
C ARG A 168 17.49 2.83 -5.69
N LEU A 169 16.75 2.39 -4.66
CA LEU A 169 16.92 1.05 -4.08
C LEU A 169 16.59 -0.06 -5.09
N ARG A 170 15.62 0.15 -5.99
CA ARG A 170 15.31 -0.79 -7.07
C ARG A 170 16.47 -0.92 -8.06
N ASP A 171 16.98 0.21 -8.53
CA ASP A 171 18.08 0.26 -9.50
C ASP A 171 19.36 -0.37 -8.93
N GLU A 172 19.65 -0.12 -7.66
CA GLU A 172 20.78 -0.74 -6.95
C GLU A 172 20.63 -2.26 -6.88
N LEU A 173 19.43 -2.76 -6.58
CA LEU A 173 19.18 -4.18 -6.45
C LEU A 173 19.22 -4.92 -7.80
N GLU A 174 18.73 -4.28 -8.87
CA GLU A 174 18.88 -4.78 -10.24
C GLU A 174 20.35 -4.85 -10.66
N ARG A 175 21.16 -3.84 -10.31
CA ARG A 175 22.61 -3.85 -10.56
C ARG A 175 23.31 -4.97 -9.81
N VAL A 176 22.99 -5.14 -8.53
CA VAL A 176 23.54 -6.23 -7.70
C VAL A 176 23.15 -7.57 -8.32
N GLN A 177 21.87 -7.82 -8.59
CA GLN A 177 21.41 -9.06 -9.21
C GLN A 177 22.13 -9.36 -10.52
N LYS A 178 22.25 -8.37 -11.41
CA LYS A 178 22.96 -8.51 -12.68
C LYS A 178 24.44 -8.89 -12.46
N SER A 179 25.12 -8.23 -11.52
CA SER A 179 26.50 -8.55 -11.17
C SER A 179 26.67 -9.97 -10.61
N TRP A 180 25.73 -10.44 -9.78
CA TRP A 180 25.71 -11.82 -9.29
C TRP A 180 25.51 -12.84 -10.41
N TYR A 181 24.58 -12.59 -11.35
CA TYR A 181 24.37 -13.46 -12.51
C TYR A 181 25.61 -13.54 -13.41
N GLU A 182 26.26 -12.42 -13.69
CA GLU A 182 27.47 -12.36 -14.52
C GLU A 182 28.67 -13.06 -13.83
N SER A 183 28.80 -12.90 -12.51
CA SER A 183 29.85 -13.56 -11.71
C SER A 183 29.62 -15.06 -11.55
N GLY A 184 28.35 -15.49 -11.49
CA GLY A 184 27.97 -16.91 -11.43
C GLY A 184 28.20 -17.65 -12.75
N GLN A 185 28.05 -16.97 -13.90
CA GLN A 185 28.39 -17.53 -15.21
C GLN A 185 29.91 -17.62 -15.44
N ALA A 186 30.70 -16.69 -14.90
CA ALA A 186 32.16 -16.71 -15.02
C ALA A 186 32.85 -17.81 -14.19
N ASN A 187 32.22 -18.26 -13.09
CA ASN A 187 32.74 -19.31 -12.22
C ASN A 187 32.19 -20.72 -12.51
N GLY A 188 31.33 -20.85 -13.53
CA GLY A 188 30.70 -22.11 -13.95
C GLY A 188 31.17 -22.63 -15.32
N ALA A 189 32.24 -22.06 -15.88
CA ALA A 189 32.85 -22.45 -17.15
C ALA A 189 34.24 -23.08 -16.95
#